data_AF-A0A7G8WCY8-F1
#
_entry.id   AF-A0A7G8WCY8-F1
#
_cell.length_a   1.000
_cell.length_b   1.000
_cell.length_c   1.000
_cell.angle_alpha   90.00
_cell.angle_beta   90.00
_cell.angle_gamma   90.00
#
_symmetry.space_group_name_H-M   'P 1'
#
loop_
_entity.id
_entity.type
_entity.pdbx_description
1 polymer ?
#
loop_
_entity_poly.entity_id
_entity_poly.type
_entity_poly.pdbx_seq_one_letter_code
_entity_poly.pdbx_strand_id
1 'polypeptide(L)'
;MEKSVSKKIINGIGILLSGIFSLIGLIEFYKVGIKNQTESYPFGGEGPVPYYYKTAELYSNVNLTYGILFGILLGIGIWNWRKNKINGIIILGLTCILILIQILQGWAELKTFYNTVYN
;
A
#
# COMPACT_ATOMS: atom_id res chain seq x y z
N MET A 1 12.00 32.67 8.87
CA MET A 1 10.75 32.14 9.44
C MET A 1 10.94 30.64 9.66
N GLU A 2 11.32 30.26 10.88
CA GLU A 2 11.39 28.84 11.27
C GLU A 2 10.02 28.19 11.03
N LYS A 3 9.99 27.09 10.29
CA LYS A 3 8.76 26.31 10.19
C LYS A 3 8.40 25.84 11.59
N SER A 4 7.14 26.03 11.97
CA SER A 4 6.55 25.31 13.11
C SER A 4 6.97 23.84 13.02
N VAL A 5 7.64 23.37 14.07
CA VAL A 5 8.16 22.00 14.22
C VAL A 5 7.09 20.97 13.84
N SER A 6 5.82 21.25 14.17
CA SER A 6 4.66 20.43 13.84
C SER A 6 4.50 20.16 12.34
N LYS A 7 4.74 21.15 11.46
CA LYS A 7 4.62 20.96 10.00
C LYS A 7 5.68 20.00 9.47
N LYS A 8 6.90 20.06 10.01
CA LYS A 8 7.96 19.12 9.66
C LYS A 8 7.60 17.72 10.16
N ILE A 9 7.15 17.57 11.40
CA ILE A 9 6.76 16.27 11.96
C ILE A 9 5.70 15.59 11.09
N ILE A 10 4.62 16.30 10.73
CA ILE A 10 3.53 15.75 9.91
C ILE A 10 4.05 15.26 8.55
N ASN A 11 4.86 16.06 7.86
CA ASN A 11 5.44 15.65 6.58
C ASN A 11 6.38 14.44 6.75
N GLY A 12 7.11 14.38 7.86
CA GLY A 12 8.02 13.28 8.18
C GLY A 12 7.28 11.96 8.39
N ILE A 13 6.14 12.00 9.08
CA ILE A 13 5.26 10.84 9.24
C ILE A 13 4.73 10.38 7.88
N GLY A 14 4.26 11.30 7.03
CA GLY A 14 3.79 10.95 5.69
C GLY A 14 4.87 10.29 4.81
N ILE A 15 6.09 10.83 4.85
CA ILE A 15 7.26 10.25 4.16
C ILE A 15 7.55 8.83 4.68
N LEU A 16 7.60 8.67 6.01
CA LEU A 16 7.93 7.40 6.64
C LEU A 16 6.89 6.31 6.31
N LEU A 17 5.60 6.62 6.44
CA LEU A 17 4.53 5.70 6.10
C LEU A 17 4.56 5.34 4.61
N SER A 18 4.69 6.32 3.72
CA SER A 18 4.80 6.07 2.28
C SER A 18 6.01 5.17 1.96
N GLY A 19 7.14 5.39 2.64
CA GLY A 19 8.34 4.57 2.45
C GLY A 19 8.15 3.12 2.89
N ILE A 20 7.56 2.89 4.06
CA ILE A 20 7.29 1.55 4.58
C ILE A 20 6.36 0.77 3.64
N PHE A 21 5.23 1.37 3.24
CA PHE A 21 4.26 0.68 2.40
C PHE A 21 4.75 0.48 0.96
N SER A 22 5.54 1.43 0.42
CA SER A 22 6.21 1.25 -0.87
C SER A 22 7.17 0.07 -0.82
N LEU A 23 8.00 -0.01 0.23
CA LEU A 23 8.97 -1.08 0.41
C LEU A 23 8.28 -2.45 0.54
N ILE A 24 7.20 -2.55 1.33
CA ILE A 24 6.43 -3.79 1.46
C ILE A 24 5.91 -4.24 0.09
N GLY A 25 5.24 -3.36 -0.66
CA GLY A 25 4.68 -3.71 -1.97
C GLY A 25 5.75 -4.15 -2.98
N LEU A 26 6.90 -3.46 -3.01
CA LEU A 26 8.01 -3.80 -3.89
C LEU A 26 8.71 -5.11 -3.50
N ILE A 27 8.85 -5.39 -2.20
CA ILE A 27 9.42 -6.65 -1.70
C ILE A 27 8.50 -7.81 -2.08
N GLU A 28 7.18 -7.67 -1.87
CA GLU A 28 6.22 -8.73 -2.20
C GLU A 28 6.16 -8.98 -3.72
N PHE A 29 6.19 -7.91 -4.53
CA PHE A 29 6.36 -8.05 -5.99
C PHE A 29 7.64 -8.79 -6.34
N TYR A 30 8.78 -8.44 -5.72
CA TYR A 30 10.05 -9.08 -6.02
C TYR A 30 10.06 -10.56 -5.63
N LYS A 31 9.56 -10.91 -4.44
CA LYS A 31 9.49 -12.31 -3.98
C LYS A 31 8.59 -13.16 -4.87
N VAL A 32 7.36 -12.70 -5.11
CA VAL A 32 6.35 -13.51 -5.80
C VAL A 32 6.48 -13.41 -7.32
N GLY A 33 6.61 -12.19 -7.85
CA GLY A 33 6.63 -11.95 -9.30
C GLY A 33 7.99 -12.19 -9.97
N ILE A 34 9.11 -12.01 -9.24
CA ILE A 34 10.46 -12.19 -9.82
C ILE A 34 11.11 -13.49 -9.34
N LYS A 35 11.08 -13.77 -8.04
CA LYS A 35 11.71 -14.98 -7.46
C LYS A 35 10.81 -16.21 -7.44
N ASN A 36 9.54 -16.09 -7.85
CA ASN A 36 8.54 -17.17 -7.83
C ASN A 36 8.42 -17.88 -6.47
N GLN A 37 8.62 -17.15 -5.36
CA GLN A 37 8.50 -17.69 -4.01
C GLN A 37 7.02 -17.76 -3.61
N THR A 38 6.32 -18.80 -4.06
CA THR A 38 4.86 -18.94 -3.91
C THR A 38 4.42 -19.91 -2.83
N GLU A 39 5.32 -20.75 -2.31
CA GLU A 39 5.04 -21.86 -1.39
C GLU A 39 4.38 -21.44 -0.07
N SER A 40 4.59 -20.19 0.36
CA SER A 40 4.05 -19.66 1.62
C SER A 40 2.71 -18.93 1.47
N TYR A 41 2.13 -18.91 0.26
CA TYR A 41 0.92 -18.14 -0.05
C TYR A 41 -0.23 -19.08 -0.42
N PRO A 42 -1.48 -18.76 -0.04
CA PRO A 42 -2.67 -19.58 -0.30
C PRO A 42 -3.18 -19.44 -1.75
N PHE A 43 -2.28 -19.39 -2.73
CA PHE A 43 -2.68 -19.18 -4.12
C PHE A 43 -3.51 -20.33 -4.66
N GLY A 44 -4.62 -20.02 -5.35
CA GLY A 44 -5.51 -21.03 -5.94
C GLY A 44 -6.29 -21.89 -4.94
N GLY A 45 -6.28 -21.53 -3.65
CA GLY A 45 -7.06 -22.24 -2.63
C GLY A 45 -8.57 -21.99 -2.74
N GLU A 46 -9.37 -22.98 -2.32
CA GLU A 46 -10.85 -22.93 -2.34
C GLU A 46 -11.45 -22.13 -1.15
N GLY A 47 -10.61 -21.66 -0.23
CA GLY A 47 -11.03 -20.92 0.97
C GLY A 47 -11.26 -19.41 0.75
N PRO A 48 -11.80 -18.70 1.75
CA PRO A 48 -11.99 -17.26 1.70
C PRO A 48 -10.64 -16.53 1.66
N VAL A 49 -10.19 -16.22 0.45
CA VAL A 49 -9.03 -15.36 0.22
C VAL A 49 -9.43 -14.19 -0.67
N PRO A 50 -8.81 -13.01 -0.50
CA PRO A 50 -8.99 -11.90 -1.44
C PRO A 50 -8.69 -12.33 -2.89
N TYR A 51 -9.38 -11.71 -3.87
CA TYR A 51 -9.31 -12.05 -5.29
C TYR A 51 -7.88 -12.07 -5.83
N TYR A 52 -7.02 -11.21 -5.29
CA TYR A 52 -5.65 -11.08 -5.73
C TYR A 52 -4.78 -12.27 -5.34
N TYR A 53 -5.26 -13.19 -4.49
CA TYR A 53 -4.65 -14.50 -4.26
C TYR A 53 -5.06 -15.57 -5.30
N LYS A 54 -5.89 -15.25 -6.29
CA LYS A 54 -6.29 -16.21 -7.33
C LYS A 54 -5.08 -16.76 -8.10
N THR A 55 -4.09 -15.91 -8.38
CA THR A 55 -2.82 -16.32 -9.00
C THR A 55 -1.66 -15.52 -8.39
N ALA A 56 -0.46 -16.11 -8.40
CA ALA A 56 0.76 -15.43 -7.98
C ALA A 56 1.04 -14.16 -8.81
N GLU A 57 0.75 -14.20 -10.12
CA GLU A 57 0.88 -13.06 -11.02
C GLU A 57 -0.01 -11.89 -10.58
N LEU A 58 -1.30 -12.16 -10.33
CA LEU A 58 -2.24 -11.13 -9.91
C LEU A 58 -1.83 -10.53 -8.56
N TYR A 59 -1.45 -11.37 -7.59
CA TYR A 59 -0.95 -10.94 -6.29
C TYR A 59 0.24 -9.99 -6.44
N SER A 60 1.24 -10.39 -7.24
CA SER A 60 2.46 -9.62 -7.44
C SER A 60 2.18 -8.28 -8.11
N ASN A 61 1.29 -8.24 -9.11
CA ASN A 61 0.92 -7.01 -9.82
C ASN A 61 0.15 -6.03 -8.93
N VAL A 62 -0.73 -6.52 -8.05
CA VAL A 62 -1.42 -5.69 -7.06
C VAL A 62 -0.40 -5.08 -6.08
N ASN A 63 0.54 -5.87 -5.58
CA ASN A 63 1.59 -5.37 -4.68
C ASN A 63 2.53 -4.37 -5.37
N LEU A 64 2.88 -4.59 -6.65
CA LEU A 64 3.63 -3.62 -7.44
C LEU A 64 2.88 -2.29 -7.59
N THR A 65 1.59 -2.37 -7.89
CA THR A 65 0.74 -1.18 -8.05
C THR A 65 0.74 -0.33 -6.79
N TYR A 66 0.47 -0.93 -5.63
CA TYR A 66 0.54 -0.20 -4.35
C TYR A 66 1.97 0.27 -4.05
N GLY A 67 2.97 -0.58 -4.29
CA GLY A 67 4.39 -0.23 -4.12
C GLY A 67 4.78 1.05 -4.86
N ILE A 68 4.37 1.17 -6.12
CA ILE A 68 4.59 2.35 -6.96
C ILE A 68 3.79 3.56 -6.46
N LEU A 69 2.50 3.38 -6.14
CA LEU A 69 1.65 4.49 -5.68
C LEU A 69 2.20 5.12 -4.38
N PHE A 70 2.59 4.28 -3.41
CA PHE A 70 3.28 4.75 -2.21
C PHE A 70 4.67 5.32 -2.51
N GLY A 71 5.39 4.78 -3.50
CA GLY A 71 6.67 5.31 -3.96
C GLY A 71 6.56 6.73 -4.55
N ILE A 72 5.48 7.01 -5.28
CA ILE A 72 5.17 8.35 -5.80
C ILE A 72 4.91 9.30 -4.63
N LEU A 73 4.10 8.90 -3.65
CA LEU A 73 3.85 9.70 -2.44
C LEU A 73 5.13 9.96 -1.64
N LEU A 74 6.02 8.96 -1.54
CA LEU A 74 7.34 9.12 -0.94
C LEU A 74 8.17 10.17 -1.68
N GLY A 75 8.23 10.09 -3.01
CA GLY A 75 8.94 11.07 -3.85
C GLY A 75 8.40 12.49 -3.68
N ILE A 76 7.08 12.65 -3.69
CA ILE A 76 6.40 13.92 -3.41
C ILE A 76 6.71 14.42 -2.00
N GLY A 77 6.69 13.54 -1.00
CA GLY A 77 7.00 13.85 0.40
C GLY A 77 8.43 14.37 0.58
N ILE A 78 9.42 13.67 0.02
CA ILE A 78 10.84 14.05 0.06
C ILE A 78 11.06 15.38 -0.67
N TRP A 79 10.46 15.54 -1.85
CA TRP A 79 10.53 16.79 -2.61
C TRP A 79 9.90 17.94 -1.82
N ASN A 80 8.73 17.72 -1.22
CA ASN A 80 8.02 18.71 -0.43
C ASN A 80 8.77 19.06 0.87
N TRP A 81 9.52 18.12 1.45
CA TRP A 81 10.37 18.41 2.62
C TRP A 81 11.35 19.55 2.33
N ARG A 82 11.96 19.52 1.13
CA ARG A 82 12.90 20.54 0.66
C ARG A 82 12.19 21.81 0.19
N LYS A 83 11.13 21.67 -0.62
CA LYS A 83 10.51 22.81 -1.35
C LYS A 83 9.33 23.46 -0.64
N ASN A 84 8.64 22.72 0.23
CA ASN A 84 7.52 23.19 1.08
C ASN A 84 6.41 23.89 0.29
N LYS A 85 6.07 23.29 -0.84
CA LYS A 85 5.05 23.79 -1.77
C LYS A 85 3.67 23.20 -1.47
N ILE A 86 3.61 22.06 -0.79
CA ILE A 86 2.40 21.32 -0.47
C ILE A 86 2.24 21.26 1.05
N ASN A 87 1.00 21.33 1.55
CA ASN A 87 0.71 21.11 2.96
C ASN A 87 0.97 19.63 3.32
N GLY A 88 1.81 19.37 4.32
CA GLY A 88 2.13 18.00 4.77
C GLY A 88 0.91 17.18 5.20
N ILE A 89 -0.16 17.84 5.68
CA ILE A 89 -1.43 17.18 6.01
C ILE A 89 -2.05 16.53 4.77
N ILE A 90 -1.91 17.13 3.58
CA ILE A 90 -2.42 16.57 2.32
C ILE A 90 -1.66 15.28 1.99
N ILE A 91 -0.33 15.30 2.10
CA ILE A 91 0.51 14.13 1.82
C ILE A 91 0.19 12.99 2.79
N LEU A 92 0.09 13.30 4.08
CA LEU A 92 -0.31 12.33 5.09
C LEU A 92 -1.74 11.80 4.84
N GLY A 93 -2.70 12.69 4.54
CA GLY A 93 -4.08 12.33 4.24
C GLY A 93 -4.19 11.39 3.03
N LEU A 94 -3.49 11.69 1.94
CA LEU A 94 -3.43 10.80 0.76
C LEU A 94 -2.80 9.45 1.10
N THR A 95 -1.74 9.45 1.92
CA THR A 95 -1.12 8.21 2.40
C THR A 95 -2.11 7.36 3.19
N CYS A 96 -2.82 7.96 4.15
CA CYS A 96 -3.83 7.27 4.95
C CYS A 96 -5.00 6.76 4.09
N ILE A 97 -5.48 7.56 3.13
CA ILE A 97 -6.53 7.13 2.20
C ILE A 97 -6.07 5.92 1.39
N LEU A 98 -4.83 5.92 0.89
CA LEU A 98 -4.32 4.81 0.11
C LEU A 98 -4.16 3.53 0.95
N ILE A 99 -3.73 3.66 2.21
CA ILE A 99 -3.69 2.54 3.17
C ILE A 99 -5.11 1.99 3.40
N LEU A 100 -6.09 2.86 3.61
CA LEU A 100 -7.48 2.44 3.80
C LEU A 100 -8.03 1.72 2.56
N ILE A 101 -7.74 2.22 1.36
CA ILE A 101 -8.14 1.55 0.10
C ILE A 101 -7.51 0.15 0.03
N GLN A 102 -6.22 0.02 0.34
CA GLN A 102 -5.53 -1.28 0.34
C GLN A 102 -6.16 -2.28 1.33
N ILE A 103 -6.50 -1.82 2.54
CA ILE A 103 -7.16 -2.66 3.56
C ILE A 103 -8.59 -3.03 3.14
N LEU A 104 -9.36 -2.05 2.65
CA LEU A 104 -10.74 -2.25 2.22
C LEU A 104 -10.84 -3.19 1.03
N GLN A 105 -9.89 -3.15 0.10
CA GLN A 105 -9.82 -4.09 -1.00
C GLN A 105 -9.66 -5.54 -0.49
N GLY A 106 -8.81 -5.76 0.52
CA GLY A 106 -8.70 -7.07 1.16
C GLY A 106 -9.95 -7.49 1.94
N TRP A 107 -10.63 -6.54 2.60
CA TRP A 107 -11.76 -6.85 3.49
C TRP A 107 -13.11 -6.99 2.80
N ALA A 108 -13.41 -6.14 1.81
CA ALA A 108 -14.68 -6.15 1.09
C ALA A 108 -14.95 -7.51 0.42
N GLU A 109 -13.89 -8.18 -0.01
CA GLU A 109 -13.98 -9.44 -0.75
C GLU A 109 -14.17 -10.66 0.14
N LEU A 110 -13.54 -10.65 1.33
CA LEU A 110 -13.84 -11.64 2.38
C LEU A 110 -15.31 -11.61 2.78
N LYS A 111 -15.90 -10.40 2.86
CA LYS A 111 -17.32 -10.21 3.17
C LYS A 111 -18.23 -10.70 2.05
N THR A 112 -17.89 -10.43 0.79
CA THR A 112 -18.66 -10.92 -0.37
C THR A 112 -18.68 -12.44 -0.43
N PHE A 113 -17.53 -13.11 -0.26
CA PHE A 113 -17.47 -14.58 -0.20
C PHE A 113 -18.36 -15.16 0.90
N TYR A 114 -18.25 -14.62 2.13
CA TYR A 114 -19.06 -15.09 3.25
C TYR A 114 -20.57 -14.99 2.96
N ASN A 115 -21.00 -13.88 2.36
CA ASN A 115 -22.40 -13.68 2.02
C ASN A 115 -22.91 -14.57 0.87
N THR A 116 -22.05 -15.04 -0.02
CA THR A 116 -22.44 -15.93 -1.14
C THR A 116 -22.49 -17.40 -0.75
N VAL A 117 -21.67 -17.82 0.22
CA VAL A 117 -21.56 -19.24 0.61
C VAL A 117 -22.51 -19.60 1.77
N TYR A 118 -22.81 -18.65 2.66
CA TYR A 118 -23.51 -18.93 3.92
C TYR A 118 -24.89 -18.26 4.07
N ASN A 119 -25.34 -17.46 3.09
CA ASN A 119 -26.71 -16.90 3.03
C ASN A 119 -27.35 -17.26 1.70
#